data_AF-A0A968NI04-F1
#
_entry.id   AF-A0A968NI04-F1
#
_cell.length_a   1.000
_cell.length_b   1.000
_cell.length_c   1.000
_cell.angle_alpha   90.00
_cell.angle_beta   90.00
_cell.angle_gamma   90.00
#
_symmetry.space_group_name_H-M   'P 1'
#
loop_
_entity.id
_entity.type
_entity.pdbx_description
1 polymer ?
#
loop_
_entity_poly.entity_id
_entity_poly.type
_entity_poly.pdbx_seq_one_letter_code
_entity_poly.pdbx_strand_id
1 'polypeptide(L)' 'MSKRVFVTLPDSVFEDLEQWADSQGRPTANLAAFLIETSIRQAKERGGDYSEKPTTEQR' A
#
# COMPACT_ATOMS: atom_id res chain seq x y z
N MET A 1 -11.80 -8.94 4.49
CA MET A 1 -12.51 -7.65 4.36
C MET A 1 -11.52 -6.60 3.91
N SER A 2 -11.81 -5.83 2.86
CA SER A 2 -10.98 -4.70 2.43
C SER A 2 -11.49 -3.41 3.10
N LYS A 3 -10.56 -2.52 3.46
CA LYS A 3 -10.86 -1.16 3.94
C LYS A 3 -10.35 -0.17 2.89
N ARG A 4 -11.09 0.92 2.65
CA ARG A 4 -10.71 1.97 1.69
C ARG A 4 -10.10 3.14 2.45
N VAL A 5 -8.96 3.62 1.96
CA VAL A 5 -8.25 4.79 2.48
C VAL A 5 -7.97 5.75 1.33
N PHE A 6 -7.90 7.05 1.63
CA PHE A 6 -7.46 8.08 0.68
C PHE A 6 -6.03 8.48 1.04
N VAL A 7 -5.16 8.55 0.04
CA VAL A 7 -3.74 8.87 0.22
C VAL A 7 -3.40 10.04 -0.70
N THR A 8 -2.67 11.03 -0.19
CA THR A 8 -2.15 12.13 -1.00
C THR A 8 -0.70 11.82 -1.32
N LEU A 9 -0.34 11.91 -2.59
CA LEU A 9 1.00 11.63 -3.10
C LEU A 9 1.53 12.90 -3.81
N PRO A 10 2.85 13.16 -3.77
CA PRO A 10 3.45 14.14 -4.66
C PRO A 10 3.25 13.73 -6.13
N ASP A 11 3.08 14.71 -7.02
CA ASP A 11 2.81 14.48 -8.45
C ASP A 11 3.84 13.54 -9.09
N SER A 12 5.13 13.77 -8.84
CA SER A 12 6.20 12.94 -9.38
C SER A 12 6.08 11.46 -8.97
N VAL A 13 5.63 11.19 -7.74
CA VAL A 13 5.45 9.83 -7.23
C VAL A 13 4.22 9.19 -7.88
N PHE A 14 3.17 9.98 -8.14
CA PHE A 14 1.99 9.49 -8.82
C PHE A 14 2.28 9.14 -10.28
N GLU A 15 3.04 9.98 -10.99
CA GLU A 15 3.47 9.72 -12.38
C GLU A 15 4.26 8.42 -12.51
N ASP A 16 5.26 8.21 -11.64
CA ASP A 16 6.04 6.96 -11.61
C ASP A 16 5.16 5.74 -11.34
N LEU A 17 4.20 5.88 -10.41
CA LEU A 17 3.26 4.83 -10.06
C LEU A 17 2.30 4.50 -11.23
N GLU A 18 1.79 5.52 -11.93
CA GLU A 18 0.92 5.36 -13.08
C GLU A 18 1.65 4.67 -14.24
N GLN A 19 2.86 5.13 -14.56
CA GLN A 19 3.68 4.52 -15.61
C GLN A 19 4.00 3.05 -15.31
N TRP A 20 4.28 2.70 -14.06
CA TRP A 20 4.51 1.31 -13.67
C TRP A 20 3.22 0.48 -13.72
N ALA A 21 2.08 1.05 -13.36
CA ALA A 21 0.80 0.35 -13.44
C ALA A 21 0.42 0.03 -14.89
N ASP A 22 0.63 1.00 -15.80
CA ASP A 22 0.41 0.86 -17.22
C ASP A 22 1.31 -0.20 -17.85
N SER A 23 2.60 -0.23 -17.45
CA SER A 23 3.53 -1.25 -17.95
C SER A 23 3.14 -2.69 -17.56
N GLN A 24 2.28 -2.84 -16.54
CA GLN A 24 1.74 -4.12 -16.08
C GLN A 24 0.29 -4.36 -16.52
N GLY A 25 -0.32 -3.42 -17.25
CA GLY A 25 -1.71 -3.52 -17.70
C GLY A 25 -2.72 -3.58 -16.56
N ARG A 26 -2.48 -2.87 -15.45
CA ARG A 26 -3.36 -2.89 -14.27
C ARG A 26 -3.71 -1.48 -13.78
N PRO A 27 -4.84 -1.28 -13.08
CA PRO A 27 -5.18 0.01 -12.52
C PRO A 27 -4.15 0.51 -11.50
N THR A 28 -3.83 1.81 -11.52
CA THR A 28 -2.91 2.48 -10.59
C THR A 28 -3.26 2.22 -9.13
N ALA A 29 -4.56 2.23 -8.78
CA ALA A 29 -5.03 1.94 -7.43
C ALA A 29 -4.70 0.50 -6.97
N ASN A 30 -4.73 -0.47 -7.88
CA ASN A 30 -4.35 -1.85 -7.56
C ASN A 30 -2.84 -1.97 -7.36
N LEU A 31 -2.04 -1.23 -8.15
CA LEU A 31 -0.61 -1.13 -7.90
C LEU A 31 -0.31 -0.52 -6.52
N ALA A 32 -0.92 0.62 -6.21
CA ALA A 32 -0.79 1.27 -4.91
C ALA A 32 -1.10 0.32 -3.75
N ALA A 33 -2.25 -0.37 -3.81
CA ALA A 33 -2.66 -1.31 -2.77
C ALA A 33 -1.64 -2.44 -2.56
N PHE A 34 -1.14 -3.04 -3.65
CA PHE A 34 -0.13 -4.10 -3.59
C PHE A 34 1.20 -3.60 -3.00
N LEU A 35 1.65 -2.40 -3.37
CA LEU A 35 2.90 -1.83 -2.86
C LEU A 35 2.80 -1.50 -1.37
N ILE A 36 1.67 -0.95 -0.93
CA ILE A 36 1.41 -0.68 0.48
C ILE A 36 1.42 -1.99 1.28
N GLU A 37 0.71 -3.02 0.81
CA GLU A 37 0.68 -4.33 1.47
C GLU A 37 2.08 -4.95 1.56
N THR A 38 2.82 -4.93 0.45
CA THR A 38 4.18 -5.49 0.38
C THR A 38 5.14 -4.74 1.31
N SER A 39 5.04 -3.41 1.38
CA SER A 39 5.87 -2.59 2.26
C SER A 39 5.58 -2.90 3.74
N ILE A 40 4.31 -3.03 4.12
CA ILE A 40 3.92 -3.42 5.49
C ILE A 40 4.43 -4.82 5.82
N ARG A 41 4.32 -5.78 4.89
CA ARG A 41 4.83 -7.14 5.08
C ARG A 41 6.34 -7.15 5.32
N GLN A 42 7.10 -6.44 4.48
CA GLN A 42 8.55 -6.32 4.64
C GLN A 42 8.93 -5.62 5.95
N ALA A 43 8.16 -4.61 6.39
CA ALA A 43 8.39 -3.94 7.67
C ALA A 43 8.20 -4.90 8.86
N LYS A 44 7.20 -5.78 8.81
CA LYS A 44 6.98 -6.83 9.82
C LYS A 44 8.12 -7.84 9.86
N GLU A 45 8.56 -8.32 8.69
CA GLU A 45 9.65 -9.30 8.57
C GLU A 45 10.98 -8.78 9.09
N ARG A 46 11.27 -7.48 8.89
CA ARG A 46 12.52 -6.84 9.34
C ARG A 46 12.52 -6.44 10.81
N GLY A 47 11.47 -6.76 11.57
CA GLY A 47 11.34 -6.35 12.97
C GLY A 47 11.24 -4.83 13.15
N GLY A 48 10.70 -4.12 12.15
CA GLY A 48 10.55 -2.66 12.19
C GLY A 48 9.55 -2.18 13.24
N ASP A 49 9.52 -0.86 13.44
CA ASP A 49 8.80 -0.10 14.51
C ASP A 49 7.25 -0.15 14.44
N TYR A 50 6.69 -1.15 13.77
CA TYR A 50 5.28 -1.46 13.81
C TYR A 50 5.02 -2.33 15.05
N SER A 51 4.65 -1.70 16.15
CA SER A 51 3.96 -2.45 17.22
C SER A 51 2.66 -2.99 16.63
N GLU A 52 2.46 -4.31 16.69
CA GLU A 52 1.16 -4.89 16.42
C GLU A 52 0.17 -4.26 17.40
N LYS A 53 -0.56 -3.22 16.98
CA LYS A 53 -1.75 -2.83 17.74
C LYS A 53 -2.67 -4.04 17.69
N PRO A 54 -3.10 -4.56 18.86
CA PRO A 54 -3.94 -5.74 18.91
C PRO A 54 -5.16 -5.45 18.05
N THR A 55 -5.36 -6.31 17.04
CA THR A 55 -6.49 -6.28 16.13
C THR A 55 -7.75 -6.24 16.98
N THR A 56 -8.30 -5.04 17.19
CA THR A 56 -9.60 -4.90 17.80
C THR A 56 -10.58 -5.23 16.70
N GLU A 57 -11.00 -6.49 16.72
CA GLU A 57 -12.13 -7.03 15.98
C GLU A 57 -13.32 -6.09 16.18
N GLN A 58 -13.63 -5.27 15.18
CA GLN A 58 -14.85 -4.48 15.18
C GLN A 58 -16.02 -5.43 14.88
N ARG A 59 -16.76 -5.73 15.95
CA ARG A 59 -18.06 -6.42 15.98
C ARG A 59 -19.09 -5.76 15.08
#